data_AF-A0A6B3ITU8-F1
#
_entry.id   AF-A0A6B3ITU8-F1
#
_cell.length_a   1.000
_cell.length_b   1.000
_cell.length_c   1.000
_cell.angle_alpha   90.00
_cell.angle_beta   90.00
_cell.angle_gamma   90.00
#
_symmetry.space_group_name_H-M   'P 1'
#
loop_
_entity.id
_entity.type
_entity.pdbx_description
1 polymer ?
#
loop_
_entity_poly.entity_id
_entity_poly.type
_entity_poly.pdbx_seq_one_letter_code
_entity_poly.pdbx_strand_id
1 'polypeptide(L)'
;AMLDYLLIPAVAYLFSGIAMNALVPEVSRWVWTAIAVLVTTLLNLWGVRAAARVGFAVLAMEIVVLLVFVVSAVVVLVRDGAQRGWLTPLTGDATFSMAAVLGAVSVAVLS
;
A
#
# COMPACT_ATOMS: atom_id res chain seq x y z
N ALA A 1 -19.88 -10.26 -6.81
CA ALA A 1 -19.31 -10.45 -8.16
C ALA A 1 -19.20 -9.12 -8.92
N MET A 2 -20.30 -8.54 -9.44
CA MET A 2 -20.19 -7.29 -10.23
C MET A 2 -19.74 -6.08 -9.42
N LEU A 3 -20.11 -6.01 -8.14
CA LEU A 3 -19.63 -4.96 -7.23
C LEU A 3 -18.11 -5.08 -7.00
N ASP A 4 -17.57 -6.28 -6.86
CA ASP A 4 -16.13 -6.49 -6.62
C ASP A 4 -15.28 -5.96 -7.78
N TYR A 5 -15.76 -6.11 -9.02
CA TYR A 5 -15.13 -5.54 -10.20
C TYR A 5 -15.06 -4.01 -10.19
N LEU A 6 -16.04 -3.34 -9.56
CA LEU A 6 -16.06 -1.88 -9.44
C LEU A 6 -15.28 -1.42 -8.19
N LEU A 7 -15.41 -2.13 -7.08
CA LEU A 7 -14.85 -1.74 -5.78
C LEU A 7 -13.34 -1.89 -5.72
N ILE A 8 -12.77 -2.99 -6.25
CA ILE A 8 -11.32 -3.23 -6.18
C ILE A 8 -10.53 -2.08 -6.84
N PRO A 9 -10.84 -1.65 -8.09
CA PRO A 9 -10.15 -0.52 -8.70
C PRO A 9 -10.43 0.81 -7.98
N ALA A 10 -11.68 1.04 -7.55
CA ALA A 10 -12.05 2.28 -6.86
C ALA A 10 -11.24 2.49 -5.58
N VAL A 11 -11.08 1.43 -4.79
CA VAL A 11 -10.26 1.45 -3.57
C VAL A 11 -8.78 1.65 -3.91
N ALA A 12 -8.26 0.99 -4.94
CA ALA A 12 -6.88 1.19 -5.38
C ALA A 12 -6.58 2.64 -5.79
N TYR A 13 -7.49 3.29 -6.53
CA TYR A 13 -7.33 4.70 -6.91
C TYR A 13 -7.41 5.63 -5.71
N LEU A 14 -8.30 5.36 -4.75
CA LEU A 14 -8.38 6.14 -3.52
C LEU A 14 -7.09 6.04 -2.70
N PHE A 15 -6.53 4.84 -2.55
CA PHE A 15 -5.25 4.65 -1.86
C PHE A 15 -4.10 5.35 -2.59
N SER A 16 -4.06 5.28 -3.92
CA SER A 16 -3.10 6.04 -4.71
C SER A 16 -3.24 7.54 -4.45
N GLY A 17 -4.46 8.07 -4.41
CA GLY A 17 -4.71 9.47 -4.10
C GLY A 17 -4.29 9.91 -2.69
N ILE A 18 -4.52 9.05 -1.69
CA ILE A 18 -4.09 9.28 -0.31
C ILE A 18 -2.56 9.27 -0.21
N ALA A 19 -1.90 8.29 -0.86
CA ALA A 19 -0.44 8.17 -0.86
C ALA A 19 0.22 9.38 -1.53
N MET A 20 -0.30 9.81 -2.69
CA MET A 20 0.23 10.97 -3.40
C MET A 20 -0.01 12.29 -2.65
N ASN A 21 -1.14 12.44 -1.96
CA ASN A 21 -1.38 13.58 -1.09
C ASN A 21 -0.41 13.61 0.12
N ALA A 22 -0.02 12.47 0.66
CA ALA A 22 0.98 12.42 1.72
C ALA A 22 2.37 12.91 1.25
N LEU A 23 2.70 12.72 -0.04
CA LEU A 23 3.94 13.21 -0.65
C LEU A 23 3.83 14.70 -1.05
N VAL A 24 2.68 15.12 -1.58
CA VAL A 24 2.40 16.50 -2.00
C VAL A 24 1.11 16.99 -1.34
N PRO A 25 1.19 17.51 -0.09
CA PRO A 25 0.01 17.86 0.70
C PRO A 25 -0.79 19.05 0.14
N GLU A 26 -0.14 19.91 -0.65
CA GLU A 26 -0.74 21.08 -1.29
C GLU A 26 -1.84 20.70 -2.30
N VAL A 27 -1.77 19.49 -2.87
CA VAL A 27 -2.74 18.99 -3.84
C VAL A 27 -3.68 17.99 -3.17
N SER A 28 -4.98 18.27 -3.22
CA SER A 28 -6.02 17.42 -2.60
C SER A 28 -5.98 15.97 -3.06
N ARG A 29 -6.24 15.04 -2.13
CA ARG A 29 -6.38 13.60 -2.40
C ARG A 29 -7.32 13.29 -3.57
N TRP A 30 -8.40 14.04 -3.74
CA TRP A 30 -9.38 13.80 -4.82
C TRP A 30 -8.83 14.13 -6.20
N VAL A 31 -7.95 15.13 -6.30
CA VAL A 31 -7.27 15.47 -7.56
C VAL A 31 -6.35 14.32 -7.95
N TRP A 32 -5.57 13.79 -7.00
CA TRP A 32 -4.72 12.63 -7.25
C TRP A 32 -5.51 11.38 -7.62
N THR A 33 -6.61 11.08 -6.90
CA THR A 33 -7.51 9.97 -7.26
C THR A 33 -8.06 10.13 -8.68
N ALA A 34 -8.49 11.33 -9.06
CA ALA A 34 -9.01 11.59 -10.41
C ALA A 34 -7.92 11.40 -11.48
N ILE A 35 -6.70 11.87 -11.23
CA ILE A 35 -5.55 11.64 -12.12
C ILE A 35 -5.29 10.14 -12.28
N ALA A 36 -5.28 9.37 -11.19
CA ALA A 36 -5.07 7.93 -11.25
C ALA A 36 -6.12 7.23 -12.13
N VAL A 37 -7.41 7.56 -11.95
CA VAL A 37 -8.51 7.06 -12.79
C VAL A 37 -8.31 7.44 -14.26
N LEU A 38 -7.97 8.70 -14.54
CA LEU A 38 -7.80 9.17 -15.92
C LEU A 38 -6.63 8.48 -16.61
N VAL A 39 -5.48 8.39 -15.96
CA VAL A 39 -4.28 7.76 -16.52
C VAL A 39 -4.53 6.28 -16.82
N THR A 40 -5.08 5.53 -15.86
CA THR A 40 -5.34 4.11 -16.09
C THR A 40 -6.42 3.90 -17.15
N THR A 41 -7.46 4.74 -17.17
CA THR A 41 -8.50 4.67 -18.21
C THR A 41 -7.89 4.91 -19.59
N LEU A 42 -7.07 5.95 -19.77
CA LEU A 42 -6.41 6.25 -21.04
C LEU A 42 -5.47 5.11 -21.49
N LEU A 43 -4.68 4.53 -20.57
CA LEU A 43 -3.84 3.38 -20.87
C LEU A 43 -4.66 2.16 -21.31
N ASN A 44 -5.80 1.91 -20.67
CA ASN A 44 -6.70 0.82 -21.03
C ASN A 44 -7.36 1.07 -22.40
N LEU A 45 -7.71 2.32 -22.72
CA LEU A 45 -8.28 2.70 -24.02
C LEU A 45 -7.26 2.60 -25.17
N TRP A 46 -5.98 2.91 -24.92
CA TRP A 46 -4.91 2.70 -25.92
C TRP A 46 -4.62 1.23 -26.23
N GLY A 47 -5.12 0.32 -25.39
CA GLY A 47 -5.15 -1.10 -25.67
C GLY A 47 -4.32 -1.94 -24.71
N VAL A 48 -4.70 -3.21 -24.62
CA VAL A 48 -4.23 -4.15 -23.60
C VAL A 48 -2.70 -4.34 -23.63
N ARG A 49 -2.05 -4.28 -24.80
CA ARG A 49 -0.59 -4.44 -24.88
C ARG A 49 0.17 -3.27 -24.24
N ALA A 50 -0.35 -2.05 -24.38
CA ALA A 50 0.26 -0.86 -23.76
C ALA A 50 0.08 -0.91 -22.24
N ALA A 51 -1.15 -1.17 -21.79
CA ALA A 51 -1.46 -1.35 -20.37
C ALA A 51 -0.61 -2.47 -19.73
N ALA A 52 -0.45 -3.62 -20.40
CA ALA A 52 0.37 -4.72 -19.91
C ALA A 52 1.86 -4.35 -19.79
N ARG A 53 2.41 -3.60 -20.75
CA ARG A 53 3.82 -3.16 -20.70
C ARG A 53 4.05 -2.17 -19.55
N VAL A 54 3.14 -1.22 -19.35
CA VAL A 54 3.23 -0.28 -18.22
C VAL A 54 3.10 -1.02 -16.89
N GLY A 55 2.13 -1.95 -16.78
CA GLY A 55 1.96 -2.77 -15.58
C GLY A 55 3.22 -3.58 -15.26
N PHE A 56 3.86 -4.19 -16.26
CA PHE A 56 5.12 -4.90 -16.06
C PHE A 56 6.27 -3.97 -15.63
N ALA A 57 6.36 -2.77 -16.19
CA ALA A 57 7.36 -1.78 -15.79
C ALA A 57 7.16 -1.32 -14.33
N VAL A 58 5.91 -1.11 -13.91
CA VAL A 58 5.56 -0.78 -12.52
C VAL A 58 5.93 -1.93 -11.59
N LEU A 59 5.59 -3.17 -11.93
CA LEU A 59 5.96 -4.35 -11.15
C LEU A 59 7.47 -4.47 -10.98
N ALA A 60 8.24 -4.26 -12.06
CA ALA A 60 9.70 -4.26 -11.99
C ALA A 60 10.23 -3.18 -11.03
N MET A 61 9.64 -1.97 -11.06
CA MET A 61 9.98 -0.90 -10.14
C MET A 61 9.65 -1.25 -8.68
N GLU A 62 8.48 -1.84 -8.42
CA GLU A 62 8.08 -2.30 -7.08
C GLU A 62 9.08 -3.32 -6.52
N ILE A 63 9.53 -4.28 -7.35
CA ILE A 63 10.56 -5.26 -6.97
C ILE A 63 11.88 -4.56 -6.62
N VAL A 64 12.30 -3.57 -7.41
CA VAL A 64 13.54 -2.82 -7.16
C VAL A 64 13.45 -2.07 -5.83
N VAL A 65 12.34 -1.36 -5.57
CA VAL A 65 12.12 -0.64 -4.32
C VAL A 65 12.10 -1.60 -3.13
N LEU A 66 11.43 -2.75 -3.27
CA LEU A 66 11.41 -3.79 -2.24
C LEU A 66 12.82 -4.31 -1.94
N LEU A 67 13.63 -4.58 -2.96
CA LEU A 67 15.02 -5.02 -2.78
C LEU A 67 15.85 -3.97 -2.05
N VAL A 68 15.74 -2.70 -2.43
CA VAL A 68 16.43 -1.59 -1.74
C VAL A 68 16.02 -1.53 -0.27
N PHE A 69 14.72 -1.65 0.03
CA PHE A 69 14.22 -1.68 1.39
C PHE A 69 14.79 -2.86 2.19
N VAL A 70 14.72 -4.08 1.65
CA VAL A 70 15.22 -5.30 2.33
C VAL A 70 16.71 -5.21 2.60
N VAL A 71 17.51 -4.81 1.61
CA VAL A 71 18.96 -4.64 1.78
C VAL A 71 19.25 -3.60 2.86
N SER A 72 18.58 -2.44 2.80
CA SER A 72 18.77 -1.38 3.80
C SER A 72 18.38 -1.84 5.21
N ALA A 73 17.25 -2.55 5.34
CA ALA A 73 16.79 -3.09 6.61
C ALA A 73 17.78 -4.10 7.20
N VAL A 74 18.33 -5.00 6.38
CA VAL A 74 19.35 -5.97 6.81
C VAL A 74 20.65 -5.26 7.21
N VAL A 75 21.09 -4.26 6.43
CA VAL A 75 22.30 -3.49 6.75
C VAL A 75 22.18 -2.79 8.11
N VAL A 76 21.05 -2.12 8.35
CA VAL A 76 20.78 -1.46 9.64
C VAL A 76 20.72 -2.50 10.77
N LEU A 77 20.01 -3.61 10.56
CA LEU A 77 19.88 -4.65 11.58
C LEU A 77 21.23 -5.29 11.96
N VAL A 78 22.12 -5.51 10.99
CA VAL A 78 23.45 -6.08 11.24
C VAL A 78 24.38 -5.08 11.93
N ARG A 79 24.28 -3.78 11.61
CA ARG A 79 25.16 -2.73 12.14
C ARG A 79 24.74 -2.26 13.52
N ASP A 80 23.46 -1.94 13.68
CA ASP A 80 22.91 -1.28 14.87
C ASP A 80 22.22 -2.28 15.83
N GLY A 81 22.03 -3.52 15.38
CA GLY A 81 21.27 -4.53 16.11
C GLY A 81 19.77 -4.27 16.11
N ALA A 82 19.00 -5.18 16.72
CA ALA A 82 17.56 -4.99 16.87
C ALA A 82 17.29 -3.93 17.95
N GLN A 83 16.70 -2.79 17.57
CA GLN A 83 16.30 -1.75 18.52
C GLN A 83 15.12 -2.17 19.42
N ARG A 84 14.38 -3.22 19.04
CA ARG A 84 13.22 -3.76 19.77
C ARG A 84 13.32 -5.26 19.88
N GLY A 85 12.62 -5.84 20.85
CA GLY A 85 12.57 -7.29 21.02
C GLY A 85 11.91 -7.98 19.83
N TRP A 86 12.31 -9.23 19.57
CA TRP A 86 11.75 -10.03 18.47
C TRP A 86 10.23 -10.27 18.57
N LEU A 87 9.68 -10.17 19.78
CA LEU A 87 8.25 -10.32 20.04
C LEU A 87 7.46 -9.01 19.92
N THR A 88 8.14 -7.86 19.82
CA THR A 88 7.49 -6.55 19.76
C THR A 88 6.48 -6.39 18.59
N PRO A 89 6.68 -6.99 17.40
CA PRO A 89 5.65 -6.97 16.35
C PRO A 89 4.34 -7.66 16.74
N LEU A 90 4.40 -8.63 17.66
CA LEU A 90 3.23 -9.38 18.13
C LEU A 90 2.60 -8.78 19.38
N THR A 91 3.43 -8.22 20.28
CA THR A 91 2.96 -7.65 21.55
C THR A 91 2.63 -6.17 21.47
N GLY A 92 3.10 -5.49 20.41
CA GLY A 92 3.06 -4.04 20.28
C GLY A 92 4.15 -3.35 21.11
N ASP A 93 4.24 -2.03 20.93
CA ASP A 93 5.13 -1.15 21.71
C ASP A 93 4.53 -0.75 23.07
N ALA A 94 3.24 -1.04 23.27
CA ALA A 94 2.48 -0.78 24.50
C ALA A 94 2.21 -2.10 25.26
N THR A 95 1.60 -2.03 26.43
CA THR A 95 1.20 -3.21 27.21
C THR A 95 0.21 -4.08 26.42
N PHE A 96 0.53 -5.36 26.25
CA PHE A 96 -0.34 -6.32 25.58
C PHE A 96 -1.71 -6.40 26.29
N SER A 97 -2.80 -6.16 25.54
CA SER A 97 -4.16 -6.14 26.08
C SER A 97 -5.05 -7.12 25.34
N MET A 98 -5.52 -8.14 26.06
CA MET A 98 -6.47 -9.13 25.53
C MET A 98 -7.79 -8.49 25.12
N ALA A 99 -8.22 -7.42 25.80
CA ALA A 99 -9.42 -6.67 25.46
C ALA A 99 -9.27 -5.94 24.11
N ALA A 100 -8.09 -5.38 23.83
CA ALA A 100 -7.81 -4.75 22.55
C ALA A 100 -7.81 -5.77 21.40
N VAL A 101 -7.26 -6.96 21.63
CA VAL A 101 -7.28 -8.07 20.65
C VAL A 101 -8.73 -8.48 20.35
N LEU A 102 -9.55 -8.72 21.38
CA LEU A 102 -10.95 -9.11 21.19
C LEU A 102 -11.76 -8.03 20.45
N GLY A 103 -11.55 -6.75 20.79
CA GLY A 103 -12.18 -5.62 20.10
C GLY A 103 -11.78 -5.52 18.62
N ALA A 104 -10.48 -5.67 18.32
CA ALA A 104 -9.98 -5.65 16.94
C ALA A 104 -10.57 -6.81 16.11
N VAL A 105 -10.68 -8.01 16.69
CA VAL A 105 -11.32 -9.16 16.03
C VAL A 105 -12.79 -8.91 15.72
N SER A 106 -13.55 -8.30 16.65
CA SER A 106 -14.95 -7.94 16.40
C SER A 106 -15.12 -6.95 15.25
N VAL A 107 -14.24 -5.95 15.15
CA VAL A 107 -14.23 -4.99 14.02
C VAL A 107 -13.88 -5.69 12.71
N ALA A 108 -12.88 -6.58 12.73
CA ALA A 108 -12.44 -7.31 11.54
C ALA A 108 -13.53 -8.25 10.97
N VAL A 109 -14.37 -8.84 11.83
CA VAL A 109 -15.49 -9.72 11.42
C VAL A 109 -16.72 -8.94 10.94
N LEU A 110 -16.83 -7.65 11.29
CA LEU A 110 -17.91 -6.78 10.84
C LEU A 110 -17.68 -6.22 9.42
N SER A 111 -16.41 -6.18 8.98
CA SER A 111 -15.97 -5.77 7.63
C SER A 111 -16.06 -6.92 6.63
#